data_AF-A0A3C2E1B5-F1
#
_entry.id   AF-A0A3C2E1B5-F1
#
_cell.length_a   1.000
_cell.length_b   1.000
_cell.length_c   1.000
_cell.angle_alpha   90.00
_cell.angle_beta   90.00
_cell.angle_gamma   90.00
#
_symmetry.space_group_name_H-M   'P 1'
#
loop_
_entity.id
_entity.type
_entity.pdbx_description
1 polymer ?
#
loop_
_entity_poly.entity_id
_entity_poly.type
_entity_poly.pdbx_seq_one_letter_code
_entity_poly.pdbx_strand_id
1 'polypeptide(L)' 'FGTVGIDIIAGPSEILVVADKENDPDWIAIDLLSQAEHDALARSVLITDDAGFAAAV' A
#
# COMPACT_ATOMS: atom_id res chain seq x y z
N PHE A 1 11.76 3.20 -26.42
CA PHE A 1 13.11 2.60 -26.41
C PHE A 1 13.52 2.33 -27.84
N GLY A 2 14.68 2.84 -28.29
CA GLY A 2 15.04 2.92 -29.71
C GLY A 2 15.21 4.37 -30.16
N THR A 3 14.37 4.84 -31.09
CA THR A 3 14.46 6.19 -31.70
C THR A 3 14.28 7.35 -30.71
N VAL A 4 13.48 7.12 -29.67
CA VAL A 4 13.28 8.09 -28.59
C VAL A 4 13.39 7.40 -27.23
N GLY A 5 13.79 8.18 -26.24
CA GLY A 5 13.80 7.77 -24.84
C GLY A 5 12.37 7.51 -24.34
N ILE A 6 12.26 6.50 -23.50
CA ILE A 6 11.09 6.29 -22.63
C ILE A 6 11.60 6.33 -21.20
N ASP A 7 10.76 6.74 -20.27
CA ASP A 7 11.07 6.88 -18.86
C ASP A 7 11.24 5.51 -18.18
N ILE A 8 10.19 4.70 -18.19
CA ILE A 8 10.07 3.44 -17.47
C ILE A 8 8.97 2.57 -18.11
N ILE A 9 9.15 1.25 -18.06
CA ILE A 9 8.05 0.30 -18.27
C ILE A 9 7.28 0.20 -16.94
N ALA A 10 6.06 0.73 -16.89
CA ALA A 10 5.25 0.75 -15.68
C ALA A 10 4.94 -0.67 -15.18
N GLY A 11 5.11 -0.88 -13.87
CA GLY A 11 4.67 -2.08 -13.16
C GLY A 11 3.45 -1.80 -12.27
N PRO A 12 2.91 -2.81 -11.59
CA PRO A 12 1.85 -2.62 -10.60
C PRO A 12 2.30 -1.67 -9.50
N SER A 13 1.38 -0.82 -9.03
CA SER A 13 1.65 0.09 -7.93
C SER A 13 1.56 -0.61 -6.57
N GLU A 14 2.30 -0.11 -5.59
CA GLU A 14 2.32 -0.66 -4.23
C GLU A 14 2.40 0.43 -3.15
N ILE A 15 1.84 0.15 -1.98
CA ILE A 15 2.01 0.94 -0.75
C ILE A 15 2.45 0.04 0.40
N LEU A 16 3.36 0.55 1.22
CA LEU A 16 3.82 -0.05 2.46
C LEU A 16 3.59 0.93 3.61
N VAL A 17 2.70 0.56 4.53
CA VAL A 17 2.43 1.34 5.75
C VAL A 17 3.15 0.67 6.92
N VAL A 18 3.91 1.46 7.68
CA VAL A 18 4.55 1.01 8.92
C VAL A 18 3.90 1.79 10.06
N ALA A 19 3.15 1.10 10.91
CA ALA A 19 2.36 1.74 11.97
C ALA A 19 2.37 0.89 13.25
N ASP A 20 2.43 1.58 14.39
CA ASP A 20 2.20 0.99 15.70
C ASP A 20 0.72 1.10 16.09
N LYS A 21 0.38 0.56 17.27
CA LYS A 21 -0.98 0.53 17.80
C LYS A 21 -1.54 1.88 18.29
N GLU A 22 -0.77 2.96 18.24
CA GLU A 22 -1.23 4.29 18.69
C GLU A 22 -2.03 5.03 17.60
N ASN A 23 -2.22 4.41 16.43
CA ASN A 23 -2.97 4.94 15.30
C ASN A 23 -4.43 4.48 15.31
N ASP A 24 -5.28 5.21 14.59
CA ASP A 24 -6.67 4.78 14.32
C ASP A 24 -6.66 3.69 13.23
N PRO A 25 -7.11 2.45 13.52
CA PRO A 25 -7.15 1.38 12.53
C PRO A 25 -7.97 1.72 11.28
N ASP A 26 -9.05 2.50 11.41
CA ASP A 26 -9.90 2.87 10.28
C ASP A 26 -9.14 3.73 9.27
N TRP A 27 -8.21 4.57 9.75
CA TRP A 27 -7.40 5.41 8.86
C TRP A 27 -6.38 4.56 8.09
N ILE A 28 -5.73 3.61 8.77
CA ILE A 28 -4.80 2.68 8.10
C ILE A 28 -5.54 1.83 7.08
N ALA A 29 -6.74 1.32 7.41
CA ALA A 29 -7.56 0.56 6.49
C ALA A 29 -7.92 1.38 5.23
N ILE A 30 -8.30 2.65 5.40
CA ILE A 30 -8.58 3.55 4.28
C ILE A 30 -7.35 3.79 3.41
N ASP A 31 -6.16 3.99 4.00
CA ASP A 31 -4.92 4.13 3.23
C ASP A 31 -4.61 2.88 2.40
N LEU A 32 -4.75 1.68 2.99
CA LEU A 32 -4.53 0.42 2.29
C LEU A 32 -5.56 0.21 1.17
N LEU A 33 -6.83 0.55 1.41
CA LEU A 33 -7.90 0.49 0.42
C LEU A 33 -7.68 1.48 -0.72
N SER A 34 -7.19 2.69 -0.42
CA SER A 34 -6.90 3.72 -1.43
C SER A 34 -5.89 3.23 -2.47
N GLN A 35 -4.90 2.43 -2.05
CA GLN A 35 -3.98 1.80 -2.99
C GLN A 35 -4.61 0.60 -3.70
N ALA A 36 -5.40 -0.20 -3.00
CA ALA A 36 -6.03 -1.40 -3.56
C ALA A 36 -7.09 -1.08 -4.64
N GLU A 37 -7.73 0.09 -4.61
CA GLU A 37 -8.71 0.50 -5.62
C GLU A 37 -8.09 0.88 -6.98
N HIS A 38 -6.78 1.16 -7.03
CA HIS A 38 -6.13 1.65 -8.24
C HIS A 38 -6.06 0.62 -9.37
N ASP A 39 -5.79 -0.64 -9.07
CA ASP A 39 -5.60 -1.71 -10.06
C ASP A 39 -5.73 -3.10 -9.40
N ALA A 40 -6.19 -4.10 -10.15
CA ALA A 40 -6.35 -5.47 -9.62
C ALA A 40 -5.01 -6.14 -9.22
N LEU A 41 -3.88 -5.66 -9.75
CA LEU A 41 -2.54 -6.09 -9.39
C LEU A 41 -1.87 -5.17 -8.36
N ALA A 42 -2.56 -4.11 -7.90
CA ALA A 42 -2.04 -3.22 -6.86
C ALA A 42 -1.84 -3.98 -5.55
N ARG A 43 -0.85 -3.54 -4.76
CA ARG A 43 -0.49 -4.19 -3.49
C ARG A 43 -0.49 -3.20 -2.34
N SER A 44 -1.16 -3.57 -1.26
CA SER A 44 -1.17 -2.81 -0.01
C SER A 44 -0.65 -3.69 1.11
N VAL A 45 0.36 -3.21 1.83
CA VAL A 45 1.04 -3.97 2.88
C VAL A 45 1.09 -3.14 4.15
N LEU A 46 0.67 -3.74 5.27
CA LEU A 46 0.89 -3.22 6.62
C LEU A 46 2.02 -3.98 7.31
N ILE A 47 2.96 -3.25 7.89
CA ILE A 47 3.91 -3.76 8.87
C ILE A 47 3.60 -3.13 10.22
N THR A 48 3.39 -3.96 11.22
CA THR A 48 3.18 -3.56 12.61
C THR A 48 3.82 -4.58 13.54
N ASP A 49 4.17 -4.16 14.75
CA ASP A 49 4.68 -5.00 15.83
C ASP A 49 3.57 -5.49 16.78
N ASP A 50 2.32 -5.05 16.57
CA ASP A 50 1.17 -5.44 17.39
C ASP A 50 0.15 -6.25 16.58
N ALA A 51 0.00 -7.53 16.94
CA ALA A 51 -0.93 -8.43 16.27
C ALA A 51 -2.41 -8.08 16.50
N GLY A 52 -2.73 -7.40 17.62
CA GLY A 52 -4.09 -6.93 17.90
C GLY A 52 -4.45 -5.75 17.01
N PHE A 53 -3.51 -4.84 16.79
CA PHE A 53 -3.65 -3.75 15.84
C PHE A 53 -3.80 -4.27 14.41
N ALA A 54 -2.96 -5.24 14.00
CA ALA A 54 -3.06 -5.87 12.68
C ALA A 54 -4.41 -6.55 12.41
N ALA A 55 -5.10 -7.04 13.46
CA ALA A 55 -6.42 -7.64 13.34
C ALA A 55 -7.56 -6.60 13.39
N ALA A 56 -7.29 -5.40 13.88
CA ALA A 56 -8.24 -4.29 13.94
C ALA A 56 -8.28 -3.47 12.63
N VAL A 57 -7.14 -3.42 11.92
CA VAL A 57 -7.02 -2.89 10.55
C VAL A 57 -7.60 -3.88 9.54
#